data_AF-A0A968JSL8-F1
#
_entry.id   AF-A0A968JSL8-F1
#
_cell.length_a   1.000
_cell.length_b   1.000
_cell.length_c   1.000
_cell.angle_alpha   90.00
_cell.angle_beta   90.00
_cell.angle_gamma   90.00
#
_symmetry.space_group_name_H-M   'P 1'
#
loop_
_entity.id
_entity.type
_entity.pdbx_description
1 polymer ?
#
loop_
_entity_poly.entity_id
_entity_poly.type
_entity_poly.pdbx_seq_one_letter_code
_entity_poly.pdbx_strand_id
1 'polypeptide(L)'
;MLFAFFLFITGGLWFILQILNGNFSIIKDFIVYQIRLFRTEDAGHGGFLFYHFVVLFIGVFPASVFALKNIYRFNSKNDMVRWMVILFWVVLILFTIVNTKIVHYSSLCYFPISFLAAKTINDYYGNKRGISGWIKFLVVFLGFVYVILIVAIPFVLQNKTKIIPFIKDEFAVGNLSANVHWSGFEALIALFLILGIFIFIKSSKSKHILKGIYGLFISSLLFIYFILFSLFQKLKDIRNVL
;
A
#
# COMPACT_ATOMS: atom_id res chain seq x y z
N MET A 1 12.10 -12.91 28.94
CA MET A 1 12.19 -12.12 30.18
C MET A 1 12.84 -10.75 29.93
N LEU A 2 14.05 -10.68 29.38
CA LEU A 2 14.73 -9.40 29.08
C LEU A 2 13.91 -8.46 28.17
N PHE A 3 13.35 -8.99 27.07
CA PHE A 3 12.50 -8.20 26.16
C PHE A 3 11.27 -7.61 26.86
N ALA A 4 10.56 -8.41 27.67
CA ALA A 4 9.37 -7.94 28.39
C ALA A 4 9.74 -6.83 29.38
N PHE A 5 10.85 -6.98 30.11
CA PHE A 5 11.35 -5.94 31.02
C PHE A 5 11.59 -4.60 30.29
N PHE A 6 12.31 -4.62 29.17
CA PHE A 6 12.54 -3.41 28.38
C PHE A 6 11.27 -2.86 27.74
N LEU A 7 10.33 -3.73 27.32
CA LEU A 7 9.03 -3.31 26.80
C LEU A 7 8.21 -2.58 27.86
N PHE A 8 8.15 -3.11 29.08
CA PHE A 8 7.41 -2.48 30.17
C PHE A 8 8.05 -1.18 30.64
N ILE A 9 9.38 -1.12 30.71
CA ILE A 9 10.07 0.11 31.07
C ILE A 9 9.87 1.14 29.96
N THR A 10 10.22 0.84 28.72
CA THR A 10 10.17 1.86 27.66
C THR A 10 8.73 2.24 27.29
N GLY A 11 7.81 1.27 27.19
CA GLY A 11 6.41 1.50 26.86
C GLY A 11 5.59 2.03 28.03
N GLY A 12 5.89 1.61 29.26
CA GLY A 12 5.14 1.97 30.47
C GLY A 12 5.60 3.26 31.14
N LEU A 13 6.86 3.68 30.94
CA LEU A 13 7.44 4.85 31.63
C LEU A 13 6.62 6.11 31.41
N TRP A 14 6.14 6.37 30.19
CA TRP A 14 5.32 7.54 29.92
C TRP A 14 4.00 7.52 30.72
N PHE A 15 3.31 6.37 30.77
CA PHE A 15 2.10 6.24 31.57
C PHE A 15 2.36 6.43 33.05
N ILE A 16 3.44 5.84 33.58
CA ILE A 16 3.83 6.00 34.99
C ILE A 16 4.09 7.47 35.31
N LEU A 17 4.83 8.19 34.46
CA LEU A 17 5.09 9.63 34.65
C LEU A 17 3.81 10.46 34.63
N GLN A 18 2.85 10.16 33.76
CA GLN A 18 1.57 10.87 33.74
C GLN A 18 0.76 10.63 35.03
N ILE A 19 0.78 9.42 35.58
CA ILE A 19 0.11 9.12 36.87
C ILE A 19 0.77 9.90 38.00
N LEU A 20 2.10 9.84 38.10
CA LEU A 20 2.85 10.49 39.18
C LEU A 20 2.69 12.02 39.18
N ASN A 21 2.51 12.62 38.01
CA ASN A 21 2.28 14.06 37.85
C ASN A 21 0.79 14.46 37.99
N GLY A 22 -0.10 13.54 38.36
CA GLY A 22 -1.54 13.83 38.55
C GLY A 22 -2.37 13.91 37.26
N ASN A 23 -1.79 13.61 36.10
CA ASN A 23 -2.44 13.70 34.79
C ASN A 23 -3.22 12.44 34.41
N PHE A 24 -3.89 11.81 35.38
CA PHE A 24 -4.62 10.55 35.14
C PHE A 24 -5.74 10.68 34.10
N SER A 25 -6.35 11.87 33.98
CA SER A 25 -7.37 12.17 32.97
C SER A 25 -6.87 11.93 31.54
N ILE A 26 -5.62 12.29 31.22
CA ILE A 26 -5.02 12.10 29.89
C ILE A 26 -4.94 10.61 29.54
N ILE A 27 -4.59 9.76 30.51
CA ILE A 27 -4.52 8.31 30.30
C ILE A 27 -5.92 7.74 30.04
N LYS A 28 -6.92 8.21 30.79
CA LYS A 28 -8.31 7.81 30.60
C LYS A 28 -8.79 8.21 29.20
N ASP A 29 -8.54 9.44 28.77
CA ASP A 29 -8.92 9.95 27.45
C ASP A 29 -8.22 9.15 26.34
N PHE A 30 -6.94 8.83 26.50
CA PHE A 30 -6.21 7.96 25.59
C PHE A 30 -6.86 6.57 25.46
N ILE A 31 -7.20 5.91 26.57
CA ILE A 31 -7.86 4.59 26.55
C ILE A 31 -9.24 4.68 25.89
N VAL A 32 -10.04 5.70 26.23
CA VAL A 32 -11.35 5.93 25.63
C VAL A 32 -11.24 6.13 24.12
N TYR A 33 -10.22 6.87 23.67
CA TYR A 33 -9.95 7.06 22.24
C TYR A 33 -9.60 5.73 21.54
N GLN A 34 -8.73 4.90 22.13
CA GLN A 34 -8.40 3.58 21.56
C GLN A 34 -9.64 2.67 21.45
N ILE A 35 -10.50 2.66 22.46
CA ILE A 35 -11.76 1.90 22.44
C ILE A 35 -12.69 2.43 21.35
N ARG A 36 -12.80 3.76 21.20
CA ARG A 36 -13.59 4.39 20.14
C ARG A 36 -13.09 3.97 18.76
N LEU A 37 -11.79 4.08 18.50
CA LEU A 37 -11.20 3.70 17.22
C LEU A 37 -11.47 2.23 16.87
N PHE A 38 -11.48 1.35 17.88
CA PHE A 38 -11.80 -0.06 17.73
C PHE A 38 -13.28 -0.31 17.42
N ARG A 39 -14.21 0.39 18.08
CA ARG A 39 -15.65 0.08 18.08
C ARG A 39 -16.50 0.90 17.12
N THR A 40 -16.09 2.12 16.81
CA THR A 40 -16.86 3.04 15.99
C THR A 40 -16.05 3.43 14.76
N GLU A 41 -16.74 3.62 13.64
CA GLU A 41 -16.15 4.18 12.44
C GLU A 41 -15.85 5.66 12.71
N ASP A 42 -14.57 6.02 12.73
CA ASP A 42 -14.19 7.43 12.85
C ASP A 42 -14.36 8.11 11.49
N ALA A 43 -14.95 9.31 11.48
CA ALA A 43 -15.09 10.19 10.31
C ALA A 43 -15.60 9.53 9.00
N GLY A 44 -16.48 8.53 9.08
CA GLY A 44 -17.00 7.84 7.89
C GLY A 44 -16.02 6.88 7.22
N HIS A 45 -14.92 6.52 7.91
CA HIS A 45 -13.94 5.53 7.44
C HIS A 45 -14.35 4.07 7.73
N GLY A 46 -15.65 3.77 7.64
CA GLY A 46 -16.21 2.43 7.60
C GLY A 46 -15.90 1.72 6.29
N GLY A 47 -14.64 1.35 6.06
CA GLY A 47 -14.29 0.55 4.88
C GLY A 47 -14.94 -0.84 4.92
N PHE A 48 -14.90 -1.59 3.82
CA PHE A 48 -15.36 -2.98 3.76
C PHE A 48 -14.39 -3.97 4.45
N LEU A 49 -14.83 -5.20 4.72
CA LEU A 49 -14.04 -6.21 5.46
C LEU A 49 -12.65 -6.46 4.84
N PHE A 50 -12.55 -6.57 3.52
CA PHE A 50 -11.29 -6.87 2.82
C PHE A 50 -10.47 -5.62 2.46
N TYR A 51 -10.78 -4.47 3.05
CA TYR A 51 -10.12 -3.20 2.73
C TYR A 51 -8.60 -3.29 2.77
N HIS A 52 -8.03 -3.77 3.89
CA HIS A 52 -6.58 -3.87 4.04
C HIS A 52 -5.95 -4.94 3.14
N PHE A 53 -6.68 -6.00 2.78
CA PHE A 53 -6.20 -6.96 1.79
C PHE A 53 -5.99 -6.29 0.43
N VAL A 54 -6.98 -5.50 -0.01
CA VAL A 54 -6.92 -4.77 -1.28
C VAL A 54 -5.83 -3.70 -1.25
N VAL A 55 -5.78 -2.90 -0.18
CA VAL A 55 -4.76 -1.85 -0.01
C VAL A 55 -3.35 -2.43 -0.04
N LEU A 56 -3.09 -3.53 0.67
CA LEU A 56 -1.76 -4.14 0.69
C LEU A 56 -1.42 -4.83 -0.64
N PHE A 57 -2.39 -5.50 -1.26
CA PHE A 57 -2.15 -6.21 -2.50
C PHE A 57 -1.89 -5.26 -3.66
N ILE A 58 -2.69 -4.20 -3.78
CA ILE A 58 -2.55 -3.18 -4.81
C ILE A 58 -1.40 -2.23 -4.43
N GLY A 59 -1.47 -1.60 -3.27
CA GLY A 59 -0.54 -0.53 -2.86
C GLY A 59 0.92 -0.93 -2.68
N VAL A 60 1.22 -2.22 -2.47
CA VAL A 60 2.59 -2.74 -2.33
C VAL A 60 3.05 -3.50 -3.59
N PHE A 61 2.34 -3.32 -4.71
CA PHE A 61 2.81 -3.79 -6.01
C PHE A 61 4.19 -3.20 -6.35
N PRO A 62 5.13 -3.96 -6.94
CA PRO A 62 5.01 -5.36 -7.36
C PRO A 62 5.35 -6.39 -6.27
N ALA A 63 5.90 -5.96 -5.13
CA ALA A 63 6.36 -6.86 -4.06
C ALA A 63 5.23 -7.74 -3.51
N SER A 64 4.02 -7.20 -3.35
CA SER A 64 2.83 -7.95 -2.93
C SER A 64 2.61 -9.23 -3.74
N VAL A 65 2.78 -9.18 -5.07
CA VAL A 65 2.59 -10.35 -5.95
C VAL A 65 3.65 -11.42 -5.69
N PHE A 66 4.91 -11.03 -5.49
CA PHE A 66 5.97 -11.99 -5.18
C PHE A 66 5.82 -12.57 -3.76
N ALA A 67 5.34 -11.78 -2.80
CA ALA A 67 5.14 -12.21 -1.42
C ALA A 67 4.13 -13.36 -1.32
N LEU A 68 3.10 -13.40 -2.18
CA LEU A 68 2.05 -14.43 -2.19
C LEU A 68 2.57 -15.87 -2.18
N LYS A 69 3.74 -16.13 -2.79
CA LYS A 69 4.34 -17.48 -2.80
C LYS A 69 4.78 -17.97 -1.41
N ASN A 70 5.14 -17.05 -0.52
CA ASN A 70 5.68 -17.36 0.80
C ASN A 70 4.77 -16.93 1.96
N ILE A 71 3.67 -16.20 1.69
CA ILE A 71 2.81 -15.58 2.70
C ILE A 71 2.04 -16.56 3.60
N TYR A 72 1.93 -17.83 3.19
CA TYR A 72 1.27 -18.90 3.95
C TYR A 72 2.27 -19.92 4.54
N ARG A 73 3.58 -19.64 4.56
CA ARG A 73 4.61 -20.59 5.04
C ARG A 73 4.80 -20.54 6.57
N PHE A 74 3.75 -20.80 7.34
CA PHE A 74 3.80 -20.85 8.81
C PHE A 74 4.78 -21.90 9.35
N ASN A 75 4.92 -23.05 8.66
CA ASN A 75 5.81 -24.15 9.07
C ASN A 75 7.23 -24.05 8.48
N SER A 76 7.66 -22.85 8.07
CA SER A 76 9.03 -22.63 7.60
C SER A 76 10.04 -22.99 8.69
N LYS A 77 11.10 -23.74 8.33
CA LYS A 77 12.25 -23.99 9.21
C LYS A 77 13.12 -22.74 9.43
N ASN A 78 13.00 -21.74 8.56
CA ASN A 78 13.64 -20.44 8.73
C ASN A 78 12.74 -19.57 9.61
N ASP A 79 13.21 -19.27 10.82
CA ASP A 79 12.46 -18.50 11.82
C ASP A 79 12.14 -17.08 11.36
N MET A 80 13.03 -16.45 10.59
CA MET A 80 12.76 -15.11 10.04
C MET A 80 11.56 -15.12 9.08
N VAL A 81 11.45 -16.13 8.21
CA VAL A 81 10.26 -16.30 7.35
C VAL A 81 9.01 -16.53 8.21
N ARG A 82 9.10 -17.37 9.23
CA ARG A 82 7.98 -17.65 10.14
C ARG A 82 7.52 -16.37 10.85
N TRP A 83 8.44 -15.59 11.39
CA TRP A 83 8.13 -14.33 12.06
C TRP A 83 7.50 -13.31 11.12
N MET A 84 7.97 -13.18 9.88
CA MET A 84 7.36 -12.27 8.91
C MET A 84 5.95 -12.71 8.50
N VAL A 85 5.71 -14.01 8.37
CA VAL A 85 4.36 -14.55 8.13
C VAL A 85 3.45 -14.25 9.33
N ILE A 86 3.90 -14.52 10.56
CA ILE A 86 3.12 -14.21 11.77
C ILE A 86 2.83 -12.71 11.86
N LEU A 87 3.84 -11.86 11.69
CA LEU A 87 3.70 -10.40 11.72
C LEU A 87 2.67 -9.92 10.69
N PHE A 88 2.75 -10.41 9.46
CA PHE A 88 1.79 -10.08 8.41
C PHE A 88 0.35 -10.43 8.82
N TRP A 89 0.11 -11.68 9.24
CA TRP A 89 -1.25 -12.13 9.55
C TRP A 89 -1.81 -11.51 10.82
N VAL A 90 -1.00 -11.33 11.87
CA VAL A 90 -1.43 -10.67 13.10
C VAL A 90 -1.88 -9.25 12.82
N VAL A 91 -1.07 -8.47 12.11
CA VAL A 91 -1.39 -7.07 11.77
C VAL A 91 -2.60 -7.01 10.84
N LEU A 92 -2.65 -7.87 9.82
CA LEU A 92 -3.76 -7.88 8.87
C LEU A 92 -5.09 -8.24 9.54
N ILE A 93 -5.11 -9.27 10.39
CA ILE A 93 -6.32 -9.70 11.11
C ILE A 93 -6.76 -8.62 12.09
N LEU A 94 -5.83 -8.02 12.85
CA LEU A 94 -6.13 -6.93 13.78
C LEU A 94 -6.87 -5.79 13.07
N PHE A 95 -6.33 -5.29 11.95
CA PHE A 95 -6.95 -4.20 11.20
C PHE A 95 -8.15 -4.62 10.34
N THR A 96 -8.38 -5.92 10.15
CA THR A 96 -9.62 -6.43 9.57
C THR A 96 -10.78 -6.36 10.57
N ILE A 97 -10.48 -6.54 11.87
CA ILE A 97 -11.47 -6.52 12.96
C ILE A 97 -11.79 -5.08 13.41
N VAL A 98 -10.82 -4.17 13.35
CA VAL A 98 -11.01 -2.75 13.69
C VAL A 98 -12.03 -2.11 12.72
N ASN A 99 -12.98 -1.34 13.27
CA ASN A 99 -14.02 -0.70 12.46
C ASN A 99 -13.48 0.44 11.58
N THR A 100 -12.58 1.26 12.14
CA THR A 100 -11.92 2.36 11.40
C THR A 100 -10.87 1.82 10.43
N LYS A 101 -11.08 2.03 9.12
CA LYS A 101 -10.20 1.51 8.07
C LYS A 101 -9.50 2.63 7.32
N ILE A 102 -8.28 2.93 7.74
CA ILE A 102 -7.43 3.95 7.14
C ILE A 102 -6.19 3.28 6.52
N VAL A 103 -5.87 3.65 5.27
CA VAL A 103 -4.78 3.06 4.45
C VAL A 103 -3.50 2.78 5.23
N HIS A 104 -3.04 3.74 6.02
CA HIS A 104 -1.73 3.67 6.68
C HIS A 104 -1.70 2.79 7.93
N TYR A 105 -2.83 2.34 8.47
CA TYR A 105 -2.87 1.52 9.67
C TYR A 105 -2.21 0.15 9.46
N SER A 106 -2.42 -0.46 8.30
CA SER A 106 -1.75 -1.73 7.94
C SER A 106 -0.33 -1.55 7.39
N SER A 107 0.29 -0.37 7.50
CA SER A 107 1.62 -0.10 6.92
C SER A 107 2.73 -0.96 7.52
N LEU A 108 2.57 -1.47 8.74
CA LEU A 108 3.50 -2.44 9.33
C LEU A 108 3.61 -3.72 8.47
N CYS A 109 2.59 -4.06 7.67
CA CYS A 109 2.65 -5.17 6.72
C CYS A 109 3.60 -4.92 5.54
N TYR A 110 4.06 -3.68 5.28
CA TYR A 110 5.02 -3.41 4.20
C TYR A 110 6.35 -4.13 4.44
N PHE A 111 6.75 -4.26 5.70
CA PHE A 111 7.97 -4.97 6.09
C PHE A 111 7.91 -6.49 5.78
N PRO A 112 6.94 -7.26 6.29
CA PRO A 112 6.84 -8.67 5.95
C PRO A 112 6.55 -8.90 4.47
N ILE A 113 5.77 -8.05 3.79
CA ILE A 113 5.54 -8.19 2.33
C ILE A 113 6.85 -8.07 1.55
N SER A 114 7.64 -7.02 1.80
CA SER A 114 8.92 -6.81 1.10
C SER A 114 9.92 -7.92 1.41
N PHE A 115 10.00 -8.39 2.66
CA PHE A 115 10.84 -9.52 3.04
C PHE A 115 10.43 -10.81 2.31
N LEU A 116 9.14 -11.17 2.33
CA LEU A 116 8.64 -12.39 1.69
C LEU A 116 8.77 -12.34 0.17
N ALA A 117 8.62 -11.15 -0.43
CA ALA A 117 8.90 -10.91 -1.84
C ALA A 117 10.38 -11.17 -2.16
N ALA A 118 11.30 -10.61 -1.37
CA ALA A 118 12.73 -10.83 -1.54
C ALA A 118 13.10 -12.31 -1.38
N LYS A 119 12.50 -13.02 -0.42
CA LYS A 119 12.66 -14.47 -0.27
C LYS A 119 12.19 -15.24 -1.51
N THR A 120 11.03 -14.89 -2.07
CA THR A 120 10.51 -15.47 -3.32
C THR A 120 11.48 -15.26 -4.49
N ILE A 121 12.01 -14.05 -4.62
CA ILE A 121 12.95 -13.67 -5.68
C ILE A 121 14.26 -14.46 -5.54
N ASN A 122 14.81 -14.53 -4.33
CA ASN A 122 16.00 -15.31 -4.03
C ASN A 122 15.81 -16.80 -4.35
N ASP A 123 14.63 -17.35 -4.05
CA ASP A 123 14.30 -18.74 -4.40
C ASP A 123 14.26 -18.97 -5.91
N TYR A 124 13.76 -18.02 -6.70
CA TYR A 124 13.80 -18.16 -8.16
C TYR A 124 15.23 -18.08 -8.71
N TYR A 125 16.02 -17.13 -8.20
CA TYR A 125 17.41 -16.93 -8.60
C TYR A 125 18.27 -18.16 -8.26
N GLY A 126 18.26 -18.60 -6.99
CA GLY A 126 19.08 -19.71 -6.51
C GLY A 126 18.73 -21.05 -7.15
N ASN A 127 17.43 -21.32 -7.37
CA ASN A 127 16.99 -22.57 -8.01
C ASN A 127 17.16 -22.59 -9.53
N LYS A 128 17.64 -21.49 -10.15
CA LYS A 128 17.73 -21.33 -11.61
C LYS A 128 16.40 -21.68 -12.30
N ARG A 129 15.28 -21.23 -11.72
CA ARG A 129 13.93 -21.44 -12.26
C ARG A 129 13.38 -20.14 -12.81
N GLY A 130 12.67 -20.23 -13.93
CA GLY A 130 11.88 -19.11 -14.43
C GLY A 130 10.74 -18.73 -13.47
N ILE A 131 10.23 -17.52 -13.61
CA ILE A 131 9.10 -17.04 -12.80
C ILE A 131 7.84 -17.84 -13.19
N SER A 132 7.10 -18.29 -12.17
CA SER A 132 5.86 -19.05 -12.34
C SER A 132 4.82 -18.29 -13.18
N GLY A 133 4.04 -19.02 -13.99
CA GLY A 133 3.00 -18.45 -14.85
C GLY A 133 2.01 -17.54 -14.13
N TRP A 134 1.52 -17.96 -12.96
CA TRP A 134 0.55 -17.17 -12.19
C TRP A 134 1.10 -15.85 -11.66
N ILE A 135 2.37 -15.79 -11.23
CA ILE A 135 3.03 -14.52 -10.85
C ILE A 135 3.11 -13.59 -12.06
N LYS A 136 3.51 -14.13 -13.22
CA LYS A 136 3.55 -13.32 -14.45
C LYS A 136 2.18 -12.77 -14.80
N PHE A 137 1.15 -13.60 -14.72
CA PHE A 137 -0.23 -13.18 -14.95
C PHE A 137 -0.65 -12.07 -13.99
N LEU A 138 -0.43 -12.22 -12.68
CA LEU A 138 -0.79 -11.20 -11.70
C LEU A 138 -0.02 -9.89 -11.88
N VAL A 139 1.28 -9.95 -12.23
CA VAL A 139 2.07 -8.75 -12.54
C VAL A 139 1.48 -8.01 -13.75
N VAL A 140 1.15 -8.74 -14.82
CA VAL A 140 0.55 -8.16 -16.03
C VAL A 140 -0.83 -7.61 -15.74
N PHE A 141 -1.66 -8.35 -15.02
CA PHE A 141 -3.03 -7.96 -14.69
C PHE A 141 -3.05 -6.67 -13.85
N LEU A 142 -2.33 -6.62 -12.72
CA LEU A 142 -2.28 -5.43 -11.89
C LEU A 142 -1.62 -4.26 -12.61
N GLY A 143 -0.53 -4.53 -13.33
CA GLY A 143 0.13 -3.52 -14.15
C GLY A 143 -0.79 -2.90 -15.19
N PHE A 144 -1.62 -3.72 -15.86
CA PHE A 144 -2.62 -3.27 -16.81
C PHE A 144 -3.71 -2.42 -16.16
N VAL A 145 -4.20 -2.82 -14.97
CA VAL A 145 -5.15 -2.01 -14.19
C VAL A 145 -4.56 -0.62 -13.89
N TYR A 146 -3.31 -0.54 -13.44
CA TYR A 146 -2.65 0.75 -13.21
C TYR A 146 -2.51 1.59 -14.47
N VAL A 147 -2.12 0.96 -15.59
CA VAL A 147 -1.99 1.66 -16.88
C VAL A 147 -3.34 2.23 -17.31
N ILE A 148 -4.43 1.46 -17.25
CA ILE A 148 -5.77 1.96 -17.57
C ILE A 148 -6.13 3.15 -16.70
N LEU A 149 -5.94 3.03 -15.38
CA LEU A 149 -6.31 4.10 -14.44
C LEU A 149 -5.57 5.39 -14.75
N ILE A 150 -4.25 5.34 -14.92
CA ILE A 150 -3.44 6.54 -15.16
C ILE A 150 -3.68 7.14 -16.55
N VAL A 151 -3.94 6.31 -17.56
CA VAL A 151 -4.30 6.82 -18.89
C VAL A 151 -5.69 7.45 -18.85
N ALA A 152 -6.67 6.84 -18.17
CA ALA A 152 -8.05 7.33 -18.16
C ALA A 152 -8.24 8.63 -17.37
N ILE A 153 -7.61 8.77 -16.19
CA ILE A 153 -7.79 9.90 -15.28
C ILE A 153 -7.70 11.27 -15.98
N PRO A 154 -6.64 11.64 -16.73
CA PRO A 154 -6.54 12.97 -17.32
C PRO A 154 -7.67 13.24 -18.32
N PHE A 155 -8.07 12.27 -19.15
CA PHE A 155 -9.14 12.46 -20.14
C PHE A 155 -10.53 12.55 -19.50
N VAL A 156 -10.76 11.78 -18.43
CA VAL A 156 -11.99 11.85 -17.63
C VAL A 156 -12.09 13.21 -16.96
N LEU A 157 -11.00 13.71 -16.36
CA LEU A 157 -10.97 14.98 -15.64
C LEU A 157 -11.00 16.21 -16.57
N GLN A 158 -10.48 16.13 -17.80
CA GLN A 158 -10.71 17.16 -18.82
C GLN A 158 -12.19 17.33 -19.16
N ASN A 159 -12.99 16.27 -19.05
CA ASN A 159 -14.42 16.25 -19.34
C ASN A 159 -15.29 16.27 -18.07
N LYS A 160 -14.72 16.71 -16.93
CA LYS A 160 -15.36 16.69 -15.61
C LYS A 160 -16.76 17.31 -15.56
N THR A 161 -17.06 18.32 -16.39
CA THR A 161 -18.39 18.95 -16.47
C THR A 161 -19.51 17.97 -16.84
N LYS A 162 -19.21 16.91 -17.58
CA LYS A 162 -20.17 15.84 -17.90
C LYS A 162 -20.38 14.86 -16.75
N ILE A 163 -19.45 14.83 -15.78
CA ILE A 163 -19.42 13.85 -14.68
C ILE A 163 -20.01 14.44 -13.40
N ILE A 164 -19.77 15.74 -13.16
CA ILE A 164 -20.26 16.48 -12.00
C ILE A 164 -21.76 16.24 -11.71
N PRO A 165 -22.68 16.22 -12.70
CA PRO A 165 -24.10 15.97 -12.44
C PRO A 165 -24.42 14.61 -11.81
N PHE A 166 -23.54 13.62 -11.94
CA PHE A 166 -23.72 12.28 -11.40
C PHE A 166 -23.12 12.12 -9.99
N ILE A 167 -22.43 13.14 -9.47
CA ILE A 167 -21.75 13.11 -8.18
C ILE A 167 -22.63 13.81 -7.15
N LYS A 168 -23.05 13.06 -6.12
CA LYS A 168 -23.91 13.56 -5.04
C LYS A 168 -23.14 14.25 -3.92
N ASP A 169 -21.85 13.96 -3.79
CA ASP A 169 -21.01 14.50 -2.72
C ASP A 169 -20.55 15.92 -3.06
N GLU A 170 -21.01 16.90 -2.27
CA GLU A 170 -20.67 18.32 -2.46
C GLU A 170 -19.16 18.56 -2.35
N PHE A 171 -18.47 17.83 -1.47
CA PHE A 171 -17.02 17.95 -1.32
C PHE A 171 -16.29 17.50 -2.58
N ALA A 172 -16.66 16.36 -3.16
CA ALA A 172 -16.13 15.90 -4.44
C ALA A 172 -16.44 16.88 -5.58
N VAL A 173 -17.65 17.43 -5.64
CA VAL A 173 -18.02 18.44 -6.66
C VAL A 173 -17.17 19.71 -6.52
N GLY A 174 -16.94 20.18 -5.30
CA GLY A 174 -16.08 21.34 -5.02
C GLY A 174 -14.65 21.13 -5.51
N ASN A 175 -14.06 19.99 -5.17
CA ASN A 175 -12.71 19.62 -5.63
C ASN A 175 -12.61 19.49 -7.16
N LEU A 176 -13.63 18.93 -7.81
CA LEU A 176 -13.67 18.82 -9.26
C LEU A 176 -13.88 20.17 -9.94
N SER A 177 -14.59 21.09 -9.31
CA SER A 177 -14.84 22.43 -9.85
C SER A 177 -13.60 23.32 -9.84
N ALA A 178 -12.59 23.00 -9.02
CA ALA A 178 -11.31 23.71 -9.01
C ALA A 178 -10.67 23.74 -10.40
N ASN A 179 -10.10 24.89 -10.79
CA ASN A 179 -9.53 25.09 -12.12
C ASN A 179 -8.14 24.46 -12.25
N VAL A 180 -8.12 23.13 -12.36
CA VAL A 180 -6.91 22.34 -12.58
C VAL A 180 -6.79 22.01 -14.06
N HIS A 181 -5.71 22.47 -14.70
CA HIS A 181 -5.42 22.12 -16.08
C HIS A 181 -4.86 20.69 -16.15
N TRP A 182 -5.49 19.81 -16.93
CA TRP A 182 -4.98 18.47 -17.24
C TRP A 182 -4.56 18.44 -18.69
N SER A 183 -3.28 18.14 -18.96
CA SER A 183 -2.73 18.25 -20.32
C SER A 183 -2.98 17.01 -21.19
N GLY A 184 -3.17 15.85 -20.57
CA GLY A 184 -3.20 14.55 -21.25
C GLY A 184 -1.80 13.91 -21.35
N PHE A 185 -0.72 14.70 -21.28
CA PHE A 185 0.64 14.17 -21.22
C PHE A 185 0.92 13.38 -19.95
N GLU A 186 0.13 13.57 -18.89
CA GLU A 186 0.18 12.75 -17.67
C GLU A 186 0.01 11.25 -17.98
N ALA A 187 -0.72 10.90 -19.05
CA ALA A 187 -0.87 9.52 -19.51
C ALA A 187 0.46 8.88 -19.94
N LEU A 188 1.46 9.67 -20.36
CA LEU A 188 2.79 9.17 -20.73
C LEU A 188 3.53 8.56 -19.54
N ILE A 189 3.17 8.90 -18.29
CA ILE A 189 3.75 8.28 -17.09
C ILE A 189 3.50 6.77 -17.09
N ALA A 190 2.40 6.30 -17.67
CA ALA A 190 2.11 4.87 -17.80
C ALA A 190 3.17 4.11 -18.63
N LEU A 191 3.92 4.78 -19.50
CA LEU A 191 4.98 4.17 -20.31
C LEU A 191 6.08 3.54 -19.43
N PHE A 192 6.41 4.14 -18.28
CA PHE A 192 7.37 3.53 -17.35
C PHE A 192 6.94 2.12 -16.97
N LEU A 193 5.69 1.98 -16.54
CA LEU A 193 5.16 0.70 -16.08
C LEU A 193 5.00 -0.30 -17.25
N ILE A 194 4.57 0.16 -18.43
CA ILE A 194 4.48 -0.67 -19.65
C ILE A 194 5.86 -1.24 -20.01
N LEU A 195 6.89 -0.40 -20.05
CA LEU A 195 8.27 -0.81 -20.34
C LEU A 195 8.79 -1.79 -19.29
N GLY A 196 8.50 -1.54 -18.01
CA GLY A 196 8.80 -2.43 -16.90
C GLY A 196 8.25 -3.84 -17.07
N ILE A 197 6.95 -3.92 -17.35
CA ILE A 197 6.24 -5.18 -17.57
C ILE A 197 6.78 -5.89 -18.82
N PHE A 198 7.05 -5.16 -19.90
CA PHE A 198 7.63 -5.73 -21.11
C PHE A 198 9.01 -6.36 -20.84
N ILE A 199 9.90 -5.63 -20.16
CA ILE A 199 11.24 -6.13 -19.76
C ILE A 199 11.09 -7.35 -18.85
N PHE A 200 10.15 -7.31 -17.91
CA PHE A 200 9.85 -8.40 -16.99
C PHE A 200 9.44 -9.68 -17.73
N ILE A 201 8.45 -9.60 -18.63
CA ILE A 201 7.98 -10.77 -19.41
C ILE A 201 9.13 -11.35 -20.25
N LYS A 202 9.86 -10.49 -20.99
CA LYS A 202 10.96 -10.92 -21.86
C LYS A 202 12.10 -11.59 -21.08
N SER A 203 12.34 -11.12 -19.85
CA SER A 203 13.48 -11.56 -19.02
C SER A 203 13.07 -12.53 -17.89
N SER A 204 11.84 -13.04 -17.87
CA SER A 204 11.34 -13.97 -16.83
C SER A 204 11.91 -15.40 -16.92
N LYS A 205 12.80 -15.68 -17.87
CA LYS A 205 13.50 -16.97 -18.02
C LYS A 205 14.71 -17.03 -17.07
N SER A 206 15.11 -18.24 -16.68
CA SER A 206 16.13 -18.46 -15.64
C SER A 206 17.43 -17.66 -15.80
N LYS A 207 17.94 -17.48 -17.03
CA LYS A 207 19.23 -16.81 -17.27
C LYS A 207 19.20 -15.29 -17.03
N HIS A 208 18.04 -14.65 -17.09
CA HIS A 208 17.91 -13.19 -17.05
C HIS A 208 16.91 -12.70 -16.02
N ILE A 209 16.55 -13.54 -15.05
CA ILE A 209 15.48 -13.25 -14.10
C ILE A 209 15.68 -11.93 -13.33
N LEU A 210 16.92 -11.65 -12.89
CA LEU A 210 17.25 -10.42 -12.17
C LEU A 210 17.02 -9.18 -13.04
N LYS A 211 17.33 -9.25 -14.34
CA LYS A 211 17.05 -8.15 -15.27
C LYS A 211 15.55 -7.87 -15.36
N GLY A 212 14.73 -8.91 -15.40
CA GLY A 212 13.27 -8.78 -15.41
C GLY A 212 12.74 -8.15 -14.12
N ILE A 213 13.23 -8.62 -12.97
CA ILE A 213 12.84 -8.13 -11.65
C ILE A 213 13.28 -6.67 -11.44
N TYR A 214 14.54 -6.34 -11.68
CA TYR A 214 15.03 -4.97 -11.58
C TYR A 214 14.29 -4.04 -12.53
N GLY A 215 14.05 -4.47 -13.78
CA GLY A 215 13.24 -3.73 -14.73
C GLY A 215 11.86 -3.39 -14.17
N LEU A 216 11.16 -4.36 -13.57
CA LEU A 216 9.84 -4.16 -12.98
C LEU A 216 9.85 -3.23 -11.74
N PHE A 217 10.81 -3.40 -10.83
CA PHE A 217 10.87 -2.60 -9.61
C PHE A 217 11.32 -1.15 -9.90
N ILE A 218 12.33 -0.96 -10.76
CA ILE A 218 12.80 0.38 -11.15
C ILE A 218 11.71 1.14 -11.90
N SER A 219 11.05 0.49 -12.87
CA SER A 219 9.92 1.12 -13.57
C SER A 219 8.76 1.47 -12.65
N SER A 220 8.41 0.59 -11.70
CA SER A 220 7.37 0.87 -10.70
C SER A 220 7.75 2.06 -9.82
N LEU A 221 9.02 2.16 -9.40
CA LEU A 221 9.52 3.31 -8.63
C LEU A 221 9.44 4.60 -9.43
N LEU A 222 9.88 4.61 -10.69
CA LEU A 222 9.77 5.78 -11.57
C LEU A 222 8.31 6.17 -11.80
N PHE A 223 7.44 5.19 -12.08
CA PHE A 223 6.00 5.40 -12.22
C PHE A 223 5.40 6.07 -10.99
N ILE A 224 5.68 5.56 -9.78
CA ILE A 224 5.20 6.14 -8.51
C ILE A 224 5.77 7.55 -8.29
N TYR A 225 7.06 7.76 -8.58
CA TYR A 225 7.69 9.07 -8.41
C TYR A 225 7.03 10.13 -9.31
N PHE A 226 6.90 9.85 -10.62
CA PHE A 226 6.35 10.81 -11.58
C PHE A 226 4.84 11.03 -11.38
N ILE A 227 4.07 9.99 -11.01
CA ILE A 227 2.64 10.18 -10.72
C ILE A 227 2.45 11.04 -9.46
N LEU A 228 3.23 10.81 -8.40
CA LEU A 228 3.14 11.63 -7.18
C LEU A 228 3.57 13.07 -7.45
N PHE A 229 4.63 13.28 -8.24
CA PHE A 229 5.05 14.61 -8.64
C PHE A 229 3.95 15.36 -9.41
N SER A 230 3.34 14.69 -10.40
CA SER A 230 2.24 15.27 -11.19
C SER A 230 1.02 15.59 -10.31
N LEU A 231 0.57 14.62 -9.50
CA LEU A 231 -0.58 14.80 -8.61
C LEU A 231 -0.36 15.89 -7.56
N PHE A 232 0.85 15.99 -7.01
CA PHE A 232 1.19 17.02 -6.03
C PHE A 232 1.05 18.43 -6.61
N GLN A 233 1.48 18.64 -7.86
CA GLN A 233 1.27 19.92 -8.54
C GLN A 233 -0.22 20.24 -8.67
N LYS A 234 -1.04 19.27 -9.12
CA LYS A 234 -2.49 19.47 -9.24
C LYS A 234 -3.17 19.77 -7.90
N LEU A 235 -2.77 19.07 -6.84
CA LEU A 235 -3.31 19.29 -5.48
C LEU A 235 -2.99 20.69 -4.96
N LYS A 236 -1.80 21.22 -5.28
CA LYS A 236 -1.44 22.59 -4.93
C LYS A 236 -2.38 23.60 -5.62
N ASP A 237 -2.72 23.36 -6.88
CA ASP A 237 -3.63 24.23 -7.62
C ASP A 237 -5.05 24.19 -7.03
N ILE A 238 -5.55 23.03 -6.61
CA ILE A 238 -6.86 22.89 -5.93
C ILE A 238 -6.87 23.69 -4.63
N ARG A 239 -5.83 23.56 -3.79
CA ARG A 239 -5.76 24.23 -2.49
C ARG A 239 -5.67 25.75 -2.59
N ASN A 240 -5.15 26.30 -3.68
CA ASN A 240 -5.09 27.75 -3.85
C ASN A 240 -6.43 28.38 -4.26
N VAL A 241 -7.46 27.56 -4.54
CA VAL A 241 -8.78 27.98 -5.00
C VAL A 241 -9.86 27.80 -3.92
N LEU A 242 -9.63 26.91 -2.94
CA LEU A 242 -10.47 26.69 -1.76
C LEU A 242 -10.01 27.57 -0.59
#